data_AF-A0A933YPC2-F1
#
_entry.id   AF-A0A933YPC2-F1
#
_cell.length_a   1.000
_cell.length_b   1.000
_cell.length_c   1.000
_cell.angle_alpha   90.00
_cell.angle_beta   90.00
_cell.angle_gamma   90.00
#
_symmetry.space_group_name_H-M   'P 1'
#
loop_
_entity.id
_entity.type
_entity.pdbx_description
1 polymer ?
#
loop_
_entity_poly.entity_id
_entity_poly.type
_entity_poly.pdbx_seq_one_letter_code
_entity_poly.pdbx_strand_id
1 'polypeptide(L)' 'MEAESTYPADRIYRLDLKSCVIQLCGGELAEISYYERNNWVTVELECNKCKRRFVVKVEC' A
#
# COMPACT_ATOMS: atom_id res chain seq x y z
N MET A 1 15.63 15.42 -14.13
CA MET A 1 14.19 15.20 -13.86
C MET A 1 14.13 13.94 -13.04
N GLU A 2 14.18 14.09 -11.73
CA GLU A 2 14.21 12.97 -10.78
C GLU A 2 12.96 13.13 -9.91
N ALA A 3 12.05 12.16 -9.96
CA ALA A 3 10.89 12.13 -9.09
C ALA A 3 11.41 11.86 -7.67
N GLU A 4 11.46 12.94 -6.88
CA GLU A 4 11.82 12.91 -5.47
C GLU A 4 10.86 11.98 -4.74
N SER A 5 11.40 10.84 -4.30
CA SER A 5 10.70 9.82 -3.55
C SER A 5 10.53 10.31 -2.11
N THR A 6 9.55 11.18 -1.87
CA THR A 6 9.23 11.73 -0.55
C THR A 6 8.48 10.71 0.29
N TYR A 7 9.12 9.59 0.64
CA TYR A 7 8.64 8.70 1.69
C TYR A 7 9.39 9.05 2.99
N PRO A 8 8.69 9.37 4.09
CA PRO A 8 9.36 9.64 5.36
C PRO A 8 10.17 8.40 5.79
N ALA A 9 11.49 8.55 5.84
CA ALA A 9 12.48 7.47 5.94
C ALA A 9 12.46 6.66 7.26
N ASP A 10 11.56 6.96 8.21
CA ASP A 10 11.62 6.45 9.59
C ASP A 10 10.33 5.81 10.12
N ARG A 11 9.35 5.50 9.26
CA ARG A 11 8.15 4.74 9.68
C ARG A 11 8.13 3.37 9.03
N ILE A 12 8.64 2.38 9.75
CA ILE A 12 8.56 0.96 9.38
C ILE A 12 7.10 0.50 9.59
N TYR A 13 6.22 0.81 8.65
CA TYR A 13 4.91 0.17 8.61
C TYR A 13 5.15 -1.29 8.22
N ARG A 14 4.95 -2.20 9.17
CA ARG A 14 4.97 -3.64 8.91
C ARG A 14 3.67 -4.02 8.19
N LEU A 15 3.56 -3.59 6.93
CA LEU A 15 2.53 -4.03 5.99
C LEU A 15 2.84 -5.48 5.60
N ASP A 16 2.70 -6.39 6.55
CA ASP A 16 2.85 -7.85 6.38
C ASP A 16 1.77 -8.41 5.42
N LEU A 17 0.83 -7.56 4.98
CA LEU A 17 -0.23 -7.86 4.03
C LEU A 17 0.21 -7.56 2.58
N LYS A 18 1.38 -8.05 2.14
CA LYS A 18 1.75 -8.04 0.70
C LYS A 18 1.07 -9.13 -0.10
N SER A 19 0.17 -9.91 0.49
CA SER A 19 -0.62 -10.93 -0.20
C SER A 19 -2.06 -10.47 -0.40
N CYS A 20 -2.61 -10.76 -1.58
CA CYS A 20 -4.00 -10.47 -1.93
C CYS A 20 -4.93 -11.11 -0.91
N VAL A 21 -5.78 -10.30 -0.27
CA VAL A 21 -6.76 -10.73 0.76
C VAL A 21 -7.73 -11.80 0.24
N ILE A 22 -7.90 -11.89 -1.08
CA ILE A 22 -8.65 -12.96 -1.70
C ILE A 22 -7.86 -14.26 -1.57
N GLN A 23 -8.29 -15.13 -0.63
CA GLN A 23 -7.64 -16.41 -0.31
C GLN A 23 -7.35 -17.26 -1.55
N LEU A 24 -8.24 -17.26 -2.55
CA LEU A 24 -8.08 -18.01 -3.79
C LEU A 24 -7.06 -17.41 -4.77
N CYS A 25 -6.71 -16.13 -4.61
CA CYS A 25 -5.77 -15.46 -5.50
C CYS A 25 -4.33 -15.75 -5.08
N GLY A 26 -4.00 -15.47 -3.82
CA GLY A 26 -2.64 -15.57 -3.27
C GLY A 26 -1.60 -14.70 -3.99
N GLY A 27 -2.03 -13.76 -4.84
CA GLY A 27 -1.13 -12.91 -5.61
C GLY A 27 -0.49 -11.83 -4.74
N GLU A 28 0.70 -11.36 -5.13
CA GLU A 28 1.36 -10.25 -4.46
C GLU A 28 0.61 -8.92 -4.71
N LEU A 29 0.50 -8.10 -3.67
CA LEU A 29 0.00 -6.74 -3.72
C LEU A 29 1.17 -5.78 -3.98
N ALA A 30 1.06 -5.00 -5.05
CA ALA A 30 1.94 -3.88 -5.35
C ALA A 30 1.32 -2.58 -4.82
N GLU A 31 2.14 -1.71 -4.24
CA GLU A 31 1.72 -0.35 -3.89
C GLU A 31 1.57 0.49 -5.16
N ILE A 32 0.45 1.21 -5.24
CA ILE A 32 0.11 2.13 -6.33
C ILE A 32 0.28 3.57 -5.87
N SER A 33 -0.20 3.88 -4.66
CA SER A 33 -0.15 5.22 -4.11
C SER A 33 -0.01 5.18 -2.59
N TYR A 34 0.66 6.19 -2.06
CA TYR A 34 0.76 6.47 -0.64
C TYR A 34 0.46 7.95 -0.40
N TYR A 35 -0.40 8.27 0.57
CA TYR A 35 -0.59 9.65 1.01
C TYR A 35 -1.06 9.76 2.46
N GLU A 36 -0.65 10.85 3.10
CA GLU A 36 -0.94 11.16 4.50
C GLU A 36 -1.78 12.43 4.61
N ARG A 37 -2.88 12.39 5.35
CA ARG A 37 -3.74 13.54 5.60
C ARG A 37 -4.52 13.40 6.90
N ASN A 38 -4.57 14.47 7.72
CA ASN A 38 -5.38 14.54 8.94
C ASN A 38 -5.16 13.36 9.92
N ASN A 39 -3.91 12.98 10.20
CA ASN A 39 -3.55 11.77 10.98
C ASN A 39 -3.98 10.43 10.35
N TRP A 40 -4.33 10.40 9.07
CA TRP A 40 -4.56 9.14 8.35
C TRP A 40 -3.46 8.91 7.33
N VAL A 41 -2.95 7.68 7.30
CA VAL A 41 -2.15 7.13 6.21
C VAL A 41 -3.08 6.33 5.32
N THR A 42 -3.11 6.65 4.03
CA THR A 42 -3.83 5.85 3.03
C THR A 42 -2.83 5.22 2.07
N VAL A 43 -2.93 3.90 1.92
CA VAL A 43 -2.12 3.10 1.00
C VAL A 43 -3.05 2.43 0.00
N GLU A 44 -2.83 2.70 -1.28
CA GLU A 44 -3.53 2.03 -2.38
C GLU A 44 -2.66 0.88 -2.88
N LEU A 45 -3.23 -0.32 -2.93
CA LEU A 45 -2.57 -1.56 -3.32
C LEU A 45 -3.31 -2.20 -4.50
N GLU A 46 -2.59 -2.80 -5.45
CA GLU A 46 -3.16 -3.59 -6.54
C GLU A 46 -2.55 -4.99 -6.57
N CYS A 47 -3.38 -6.02 -6.70
CA CYS A 47 -2.89 -7.38 -6.89
C CYS A 47 -2.31 -7.58 -8.29
N ASN A 48 -1.07 -8.02 -8.37
CA ASN A 48 -0.40 -8.30 -9.65
C ASN A 48 -1.08 -9.41 -10.47
N LYS A 49 -1.80 -10.32 -9.81
CA LYS A 49 -2.45 -11.48 -10.45
C LYS A 49 -3.90 -11.21 -10.87
N CYS A 50 -4.75 -10.72 -9.96
CA CYS A 50 -6.17 -10.50 -10.25
C CYS A 50 -6.53 -9.04 -10.54
N LYS A 51 -5.55 -8.12 -10.48
CA LYS A 51 -5.72 -6.68 -10.76
C LYS A 51 -6.77 -5.98 -9.89
N ARG A 52 -7.16 -6.59 -8.77
CA ARG A 52 -8.03 -5.97 -7.78
C ARG A 52 -7.26 -4.94 -6.97
N ARG A 53 -7.95 -3.83 -6.69
CA ARG A 53 -7.43 -2.72 -5.90
C ARG A 53 -7.97 -2.77 -4.48
N PHE A 54 -7.12 -2.40 -3.54
CA PHE A 54 -7.40 -2.36 -2.12
C PHE A 54 -6.93 -1.00 -1.60
N VAL A 55 -7.69 -0.43 -0.68
CA VAL A 55 -7.32 0.81 -0.02
C VAL A 55 -7.23 0.53 1.46
N VAL A 56 -6.04 0.64 2.01
CA VAL A 56 -5.77 0.47 3.44
C VAL A 56 -5.67 1.87 4.04
N LYS A 57 -6.41 2.10 5.12
CA LYS A 57 -6.36 3.35 5.88
C LYS A 57 -5.93 3.04 7.30
N VAL A 58 -4.90 3.71 7.77
CA VAL A 58 -4.34 3.57 9.11
C VAL A 58 -4.42 4.92 9.80
N GLU A 59 -5.04 4.97 10.97
CA GLU A 59 -5.00 6.15 11.84
C GLU A 59 -3.63 6.19 12.55
N CYS A 60 -3.01 7.37 12.60
CA CYS A 60 -1.71 7.66 13.24
C CYS A 60 -1.89 8.37 14.57
#